data_AF-A0A7J2INK3-F1
#
_entry.id   AF-A0A7J2INK3-F1
#
_cell.length_a   1.000
_cell.length_b   1.000
_cell.length_c   1.000
_cell.angle_alpha   90.00
_cell.angle_beta   90.00
_cell.angle_gamma   90.00
#
_symmetry.space_group_name_H-M   'P 1'
#
loop_
_entity.id
_entity.type
_entity.pdbx_description
1 polymer ?
#
loop_
_entity_poly.entity_id
_entity_poly.type
_entity_poly.pdbx_seq_one_letter_code
_entity_poly.pdbx_strand_id
1 'polypeptide(L)'
;MMEQVRKAVSNIVSTFLMIVQHIPVVGPWYGIMTIPIIIYFVTVLLVHPEFISSELSLLFFSWHFIFGRTMFLAGLTIFLLALSNFRKRTTPISTYGLYSKIRHPQYLGLTIVTLGFTLMSIEWKGTIELLGVWLISLIGYILLAYSEEKHLLKNHH
;
A
#
# COMPACT_ATOMS: atom_id res chain seq x y z
N MET A 1 -12.19 -22.11 15.25
CA MET A 1 -11.61 -22.59 13.97
C MET A 1 -11.93 -21.65 12.80
N MET A 2 -13.19 -21.39 12.45
CA MET A 2 -13.54 -20.53 11.29
C MET A 2 -13.04 -19.08 11.39
N GLU A 3 -12.97 -18.50 12.58
CA GLU A 3 -12.51 -17.11 12.78
C GLU A 3 -10.99 -16.95 12.56
N GLN A 4 -10.20 -17.91 13.05
CA GLN A 4 -8.75 -17.93 12.83
C GLN A 4 -8.42 -18.10 11.35
N VAL A 5 -9.16 -18.96 10.64
CA VAL A 5 -9.04 -19.14 9.19
C VAL A 5 -9.36 -17.84 8.45
N ARG A 6 -10.45 -17.14 8.78
CA ARG A 6 -10.80 -15.85 8.17
C ARG A 6 -9.71 -14.80 8.39
N LYS A 7 -9.22 -14.68 9.63
CA LYS A 7 -8.16 -13.72 9.98
C LYS A 7 -6.87 -14.03 9.23
N ALA A 8 -6.49 -15.30 9.13
CA ALA A 8 -5.35 -15.74 8.34
C ALA A 8 -5.52 -15.39 6.85
N VAL A 9 -6.68 -15.68 6.26
CA VAL A 9 -6.99 -15.33 4.86
C VAL A 9 -6.94 -13.81 4.64
N SER A 10 -7.56 -13.02 5.52
CA SER A 10 -7.54 -11.56 5.44
C SER A 10 -6.12 -11.00 5.51
N ASN A 11 -5.28 -11.55 6.39
CA ASN A 11 -3.87 -11.16 6.50
C ASN A 11 -3.08 -11.57 5.26
N ILE A 12 -3.29 -12.77 4.73
CA ILE A 12 -2.65 -13.25 3.50
C ILE A 12 -3.03 -12.36 2.32
N VAL A 13 -4.32 -12.08 2.14
CA VAL A 13 -4.82 -11.25 1.02
C VAL A 13 -4.31 -9.82 1.14
N SER A 14 -4.39 -9.20 2.33
CA SER A 14 -3.86 -7.83 2.51
C SER A 14 -2.35 -7.74 2.29
N THR A 15 -1.60 -8.74 2.76
CA THR A 15 -0.15 -8.83 2.55
C THR A 15 0.18 -9.06 1.09
N PHE A 16 -0.54 -9.96 0.41
CA PHE A 16 -0.40 -10.21 -1.02
C PHE A 16 -0.69 -8.94 -1.82
N LEU A 17 -1.82 -8.27 -1.55
CA LEU A 17 -2.17 -7.01 -2.19
C LEU A 17 -1.07 -5.97 -2.01
N MET A 18 -0.45 -5.89 -0.83
CA MET A 18 0.64 -4.93 -0.59
C MET A 18 1.96 -5.31 -1.28
N ILE A 19 2.30 -6.60 -1.35
CA ILE A 19 3.56 -7.08 -1.94
C ILE A 19 3.53 -7.04 -3.46
N VAL A 20 2.38 -7.36 -4.05
CA VAL A 20 2.16 -7.38 -5.51
C VAL A 20 2.11 -5.97 -6.09
N GLN A 21 2.34 -4.93 -5.29
CA GLN A 21 2.41 -3.57 -5.78
C GLN A 21 3.64 -3.37 -6.65
N HIS A 22 3.44 -2.59 -7.70
CA HIS A 22 4.41 -2.42 -8.77
C HIS A 22 5.15 -1.11 -8.52
N ILE A 23 6.45 -1.19 -8.22
CA ILE A 23 7.33 -0.02 -8.14
C ILE A 23 7.99 0.13 -9.51
N PRO A 24 8.06 1.34 -10.09
CA PRO A 24 8.89 1.56 -11.26
C PRO A 24 10.35 1.37 -10.85
N VAL A 25 10.95 0.25 -11.25
CA VAL A 25 12.31 -0.12 -10.85
C VAL A 25 13.36 0.70 -11.60
N VAL A 26 14.41 1.05 -10.85
CA VAL A 26 15.63 1.72 -11.33
C VAL A 26 16.92 1.01 -10.83
N GLY A 27 17.96 1.18 -11.64
CA GLY A 27 19.18 0.39 -11.85
C GLY A 27 19.52 0.44 -13.36
N PRO A 28 20.43 -0.38 -13.94
CA PRO A 28 20.64 -0.41 -15.41
C PRO A 28 19.37 -0.80 -16.21
N TRP A 29 18.35 -1.32 -15.52
CA TRP A 29 17.10 -1.79 -16.07
C TRP A 29 15.96 -0.76 -15.96
N TYR A 30 16.28 0.53 -16.13
CA TYR A 30 15.33 1.65 -16.10
C TYR A 30 14.00 1.29 -16.79
N GLY A 31 13.01 0.99 -15.94
CA GLY A 31 11.62 0.65 -16.26
C GLY A 31 11.34 -0.58 -17.12
N ILE A 32 12.19 -1.60 -17.18
CA ILE A 32 11.83 -2.79 -18.00
C ILE A 32 10.89 -3.75 -17.28
N MET A 33 10.82 -3.81 -15.94
CA MET A 33 9.91 -4.78 -15.30
C MET A 33 9.31 -4.31 -13.98
N THR A 34 8.04 -4.65 -13.82
CA THR A 34 7.22 -4.48 -12.64
C THR A 34 7.57 -5.53 -11.60
N ILE A 35 8.48 -5.19 -10.69
CA ILE A 35 8.97 -6.12 -9.69
C ILE A 35 8.13 -5.95 -8.41
N PRO A 36 7.62 -7.04 -7.80
CA PRO A 36 7.00 -6.99 -6.47
C PRO A 36 7.89 -6.27 -5.47
N ILE A 37 7.29 -5.48 -4.56
CA ILE A 37 8.01 -4.61 -3.61
C ILE A 37 9.16 -5.33 -2.90
N ILE A 38 8.95 -6.58 -2.48
CA ILE A 38 9.98 -7.38 -1.78
C ILE A 38 11.18 -7.64 -2.67
N ILE A 39 10.95 -8.05 -3.92
CA ILE A 39 12.03 -8.36 -4.86
C ILE A 39 12.78 -7.08 -5.22
N TYR A 40 12.08 -5.93 -5.31
CA TYR A 40 12.72 -4.64 -5.49
C TYR A 40 13.72 -4.34 -4.36
N PHE A 41 13.27 -4.41 -3.09
CA PHE A 41 14.16 -4.14 -1.96
C PHE A 41 15.33 -5.12 -1.87
N VAL A 42 15.08 -6.42 -2.11
CA VAL A 42 16.15 -7.43 -2.16
C VAL A 42 17.17 -7.09 -3.25
N THR A 43 16.71 -6.68 -4.42
CA THR A 43 17.59 -6.34 -5.55
C THR A 43 18.43 -5.12 -5.24
N VAL A 44 17.82 -4.03 -4.78
CA VAL A 44 18.53 -2.78 -4.46
C VAL A 44 19.48 -2.94 -3.27
N LEU A 45 19.10 -3.69 -2.23
CA LEU A 45 19.91 -3.82 -1.03
C LEU A 45 21.02 -4.87 -1.14
N LEU A 46 20.78 -5.99 -1.83
CA LEU A 46 21.71 -7.12 -1.86
C LEU A 46 22.46 -7.26 -3.18
N VAL A 47 21.88 -6.82 -4.30
CA VAL A 47 22.47 -7.00 -5.65
C VAL A 47 23.10 -5.71 -6.17
N HIS A 48 22.42 -4.58 -5.95
CA HIS A 48 22.76 -3.27 -6.53
C HIS A 48 22.83 -2.14 -5.49
N PRO A 49 23.58 -2.31 -4.38
CA PRO A 49 23.65 -1.31 -3.31
C PRO A 49 24.22 0.05 -3.77
N GLU A 50 25.02 0.06 -4.84
CA GLU A 50 25.58 1.26 -5.45
C GLU A 50 24.53 2.25 -5.95
N PHE A 51 23.31 1.78 -6.25
CA PHE A 51 22.22 2.63 -6.75
C PHE A 51 21.33 3.21 -5.64
N ILE A 52 21.50 2.82 -4.37
CA ILE A 52 20.61 3.26 -3.26
C ILE A 52 20.48 4.79 -3.20
N SER A 53 21.59 5.52 -3.35
CA SER A 53 21.57 6.98 -3.29
C SER A 53 20.80 7.59 -4.47
N SER A 54 21.01 7.07 -5.69
CA SER A 54 20.27 7.51 -6.87
C SER A 54 18.78 7.14 -6.78
N GLU A 55 18.43 5.98 -6.22
CA GLU A 55 17.04 5.56 -6.00
C GLU A 55 16.33 6.53 -5.07
N LEU A 56 16.93 6.80 -3.90
CA LEU A 56 16.38 7.76 -2.95
C LEU A 56 16.28 9.14 -3.58
N SER A 57 17.29 9.54 -4.36
CA SER A 57 17.26 10.83 -5.06
C SER A 57 16.10 10.93 -6.04
N LEU A 58 15.89 9.87 -6.83
CA LEU A 58 14.83 9.82 -7.81
C LEU A 58 13.45 9.79 -7.15
N LEU A 59 13.25 8.90 -6.18
CA LEU A 59 11.97 8.74 -5.50
C LEU A 59 11.57 9.96 -4.68
N PHE A 60 12.51 10.61 -3.98
CA PHE A 60 12.20 11.70 -3.06
C PHE A 60 12.43 13.11 -3.61
N PHE A 61 13.30 13.29 -4.61
CA PHE A 61 13.67 14.63 -5.10
C PHE A 61 13.44 14.86 -6.61
N SER A 62 13.14 13.82 -7.41
CA SER A 62 12.87 14.02 -8.84
C SER A 62 11.61 14.84 -9.09
N TRP A 63 11.65 15.69 -10.11
CA TRP A 63 10.47 16.41 -10.63
C TRP A 63 9.57 15.52 -11.49
N HIS A 64 10.06 14.37 -11.96
CA HIS A 64 9.25 13.45 -12.77
C HIS A 64 8.11 12.79 -11.99
N PHE A 65 8.22 12.69 -10.66
CA PHE A 65 7.33 11.87 -9.83
C PHE A 65 6.50 12.68 -8.85
N ILE A 66 6.18 13.94 -9.17
CA ILE A 66 5.52 14.83 -8.20
C ILE A 66 4.14 14.29 -7.81
N PHE A 67 3.32 13.83 -8.77
CA PHE A 67 1.97 13.36 -8.46
C PHE A 67 2.03 12.01 -7.76
N GLY A 68 2.81 11.07 -8.28
CA GLY A 68 2.99 9.77 -7.62
C GLY A 68 3.57 9.90 -6.21
N ARG A 69 4.55 10.79 -5.99
CA ARG A 69 5.19 11.03 -4.69
C ARG A 69 4.25 11.67 -3.69
N THR A 70 3.51 12.69 -4.10
CA THR A 70 2.56 13.36 -3.20
C THR A 70 1.48 12.39 -2.73
N MET A 71 0.95 11.56 -3.63
CA MET A 71 0.02 10.48 -3.25
C MET A 71 0.69 9.46 -2.33
N PHE A 72 1.86 8.95 -2.68
CA PHE A 72 2.60 8.00 -1.84
C PHE A 72 2.80 8.52 -0.41
N LEU A 73 3.32 9.75 -0.26
CA LEU A 73 3.59 10.35 1.04
C LEU A 73 2.30 10.62 1.84
N ALA A 74 1.24 11.09 1.18
CA ALA A 74 -0.06 11.30 1.81
C ALA A 74 -0.65 9.98 2.32
N GLY A 75 -0.65 8.94 1.48
CA GLY A 75 -1.13 7.60 1.84
C GLY A 75 -0.32 7.00 2.98
N LEU A 76 1.01 7.10 2.92
CA LEU A 76 1.90 6.61 3.97
C LEU A 76 1.62 7.31 5.31
N THR A 77 1.42 8.63 5.28
CA THR A 77 1.07 9.40 6.48
C THR A 77 -0.27 8.94 7.07
N ILE A 78 -1.30 8.77 6.23
CA ILE A 78 -2.61 8.25 6.67
C ILE A 78 -2.46 6.86 7.28
N PHE A 79 -1.72 5.97 6.63
CA PHE A 79 -1.50 4.60 7.10
C PHE A 79 -0.78 4.56 8.46
N LEU A 80 0.29 5.34 8.63
CA LEU A 80 1.05 5.39 9.88
C LEU A 80 0.23 5.99 11.03
N LEU A 81 -0.55 7.05 10.76
CA LEU A 81 -1.48 7.60 11.74
C LEU A 81 -2.58 6.61 12.11
N ALA A 82 -3.15 5.92 11.12
CA ALA A 82 -4.14 4.86 11.35
C ALA A 82 -3.54 3.75 12.21
N LEU A 83 -2.35 3.26 11.90
CA LEU A 83 -1.66 2.24 12.68
C LEU A 83 -1.40 2.70 14.12
N SER A 84 -0.97 3.96 14.31
CA SER A 84 -0.76 4.57 15.62
C SER A 84 -2.08 4.65 16.42
N ASN A 85 -3.16 5.14 15.81
CA ASN A 85 -4.48 5.19 16.45
C ASN A 85 -5.00 3.79 16.80
N PHE A 86 -4.82 2.83 15.88
CA PHE A 86 -5.27 1.45 16.07
C PHE A 86 -4.53 0.76 17.22
N ARG A 87 -3.22 1.00 17.37
CA ARG A 87 -2.42 0.46 18.49
C ARG A 87 -2.83 1.02 19.85
N LYS A 88 -3.36 2.25 19.89
CA LYS A 88 -3.81 2.92 21.11
C LYS A 88 -5.26 2.57 21.51
N ARG A 89 -5.96 1.74 20.72
CA ARG A 89 -7.35 1.38 21.03
C ARG A 89 -7.42 0.53 22.29
N THR A 90 -8.39 0.82 23.14
CA THR A 90 -8.71 0.02 24.34
C THR A 90 -9.87 -0.94 24.10
N THR A 91 -10.67 -0.70 23.07
CA THR A 91 -11.83 -1.50 22.68
C THR A 91 -11.61 -2.21 21.34
N PRO A 92 -12.34 -3.30 21.05
CA PRO A 92 -12.27 -3.97 19.75
C PRO A 92 -12.57 -3.04 18.57
N ILE A 93 -13.52 -2.10 18.76
CA ILE A 93 -13.87 -1.07 17.79
C ILE A 93 -13.10 0.20 18.13
N SER A 94 -12.24 0.65 17.21
CA SER A 94 -11.55 1.92 17.34
C SER A 94 -12.49 3.06 16.94
N THR A 95 -12.67 4.06 17.80
CA THR A 95 -13.51 5.25 17.54
C THR A 95 -12.74 6.56 17.72
N TYR A 96 -11.42 6.48 17.93
CA TYR A 96 -10.54 7.62 18.20
C TYR A 96 -9.63 7.95 17.01
N GLY A 97 -9.28 9.23 16.86
CA GLY A 97 -8.38 9.71 15.81
C GLY A 97 -8.99 9.55 14.42
N LEU A 98 -8.23 9.01 13.46
CA LEU A 98 -8.75 8.80 12.10
C LEU A 98 -9.97 7.87 12.05
N TYR A 99 -10.08 6.94 12.99
CA TYR A 99 -11.21 6.01 13.09
C TYR A 99 -12.52 6.68 13.49
N SER A 100 -12.50 7.92 14.00
CA SER A 100 -13.71 8.69 14.29
C SER A 100 -14.36 9.28 13.02
N LYS A 101 -13.63 9.30 11.90
CA LYS A 101 -14.08 9.88 10.62
C LYS A 101 -14.27 8.83 9.54
N ILE A 102 -13.37 7.84 9.49
CA ILE A 102 -13.34 6.80 8.46
C ILE A 102 -13.19 5.46 9.17
N ARG A 103 -13.99 4.45 8.81
CA ARG A 103 -13.99 3.14 9.51
C ARG A 103 -12.72 2.32 9.27
N HIS A 104 -12.11 2.43 8.09
CA HIS A 104 -10.89 1.71 7.72
C HIS A 104 -9.81 2.64 7.15
N PRO A 105 -9.27 3.59 7.95
CA PRO A 105 -8.24 4.52 7.51
C PRO A 105 -6.94 3.80 7.12
N GLN A 106 -6.67 2.60 7.65
CA GLN A 106 -5.54 1.78 7.24
C GLN A 106 -5.62 1.33 5.77
N TYR A 107 -6.79 0.88 5.32
CA TYR A 107 -6.98 0.45 3.93
C TYR A 107 -7.02 1.64 2.98
N LEU A 108 -7.54 2.78 3.43
CA LEU A 108 -7.45 4.05 2.69
C LEU A 108 -5.98 4.45 2.48
N GLY A 109 -5.18 4.45 3.55
CA GLY A 109 -3.75 4.78 3.46
C GLY A 109 -3.01 3.85 2.51
N LEU A 110 -3.22 2.54 2.62
CA LEU A 110 -2.64 1.56 1.69
C LEU A 110 -3.07 1.81 0.24
N THR A 111 -4.36 2.01 -0.01
CA THR A 111 -4.89 2.28 -1.36
C THR A 111 -4.26 3.52 -2.00
N ILE A 112 -4.00 4.57 -1.21
CA ILE A 112 -3.35 5.80 -1.69
C ILE A 112 -1.85 5.58 -1.91
N VAL A 113 -1.17 4.81 -1.05
CA VAL A 113 0.23 4.40 -1.26
C VAL A 113 0.39 3.66 -2.59
N THR A 114 -0.49 2.69 -2.83
CA THR A 114 -0.45 1.88 -4.05
C THR A 114 -0.78 2.70 -5.28
N LEU A 115 -1.71 3.65 -5.16
CA LEU A 115 -1.97 4.61 -6.23
C LEU A 115 -0.73 5.45 -6.55
N GLY A 116 0.00 5.90 -5.52
CA GLY A 116 1.25 6.65 -5.69
C GLY A 116 2.28 5.87 -6.51
N PHE A 117 2.51 4.60 -6.20
CA PHE A 117 3.42 3.75 -6.99
C PHE A 117 2.96 3.54 -8.43
N THR A 118 1.66 3.31 -8.63
CA THR A 118 1.08 3.21 -9.98
C THR A 118 1.27 4.49 -10.78
N LEU A 119 1.03 5.65 -10.17
CA LEU A 119 1.22 6.95 -10.82
C LEU A 119 2.68 7.22 -11.16
N MET A 120 3.63 6.93 -10.25
CA MET A 120 5.06 7.04 -10.59
C MET A 120 5.43 6.14 -11.78
N SER A 121 4.84 4.95 -11.85
CA SER A 121 5.05 4.04 -12.97
C SER A 121 4.49 4.58 -14.28
N ILE A 122 3.33 5.23 -14.23
CA ILE A 122 2.74 5.92 -15.39
C ILE A 122 3.56 7.15 -15.79
N GLU A 123 3.99 7.98 -14.84
CA GLU A 123 4.81 9.17 -15.04
C GLU A 123 6.17 8.83 -15.70
N TRP A 124 6.73 7.66 -15.38
CA TRP A 124 7.96 7.15 -15.99
C TRP A 124 7.70 6.47 -17.34
N LYS A 125 6.78 5.50 -17.30
CA LYS A 125 6.35 4.48 -18.26
C LYS A 125 5.56 4.91 -19.49
N GLY A 126 4.58 5.75 -19.21
CA GLY A 126 3.29 5.73 -19.91
C GLY A 126 2.46 4.45 -19.71
N THR A 127 2.78 3.58 -18.75
CA THR A 127 2.14 2.25 -18.55
C THR A 127 0.77 2.35 -17.88
N ILE A 128 -0.21 2.87 -18.62
CA ILE A 128 -1.59 3.11 -18.14
C ILE A 128 -2.28 1.80 -17.72
N GLU A 129 -1.86 0.64 -18.25
CA GLU A 129 -2.42 -0.67 -17.90
C GLU A 129 -2.30 -1.00 -16.41
N LEU A 130 -1.30 -0.42 -15.72
CA LEU A 130 -1.12 -0.58 -14.28
C LEU A 130 -2.25 0.04 -13.46
N LEU A 131 -2.98 1.00 -14.03
CA LEU A 131 -4.19 1.54 -13.39
C LEU A 131 -5.27 0.45 -13.24
N GLY A 132 -5.38 -0.47 -14.20
CA GLY A 132 -6.30 -1.61 -14.11
C GLY A 132 -5.94 -2.55 -12.96
N VAL A 133 -4.65 -2.85 -12.79
CA VAL A 133 -4.14 -3.65 -11.66
C VAL A 133 -4.42 -2.96 -10.32
N TRP A 134 -4.23 -1.64 -10.26
CA TRP A 134 -4.56 -0.86 -9.08
C TRP A 134 -6.06 -0.89 -8.76
N LEU A 135 -6.94 -0.77 -9.77
CA LEU A 135 -8.40 -0.87 -9.57
C LEU A 135 -8.82 -2.23 -9.00
N ILE A 136 -8.19 -3.32 -9.44
CA ILE A 136 -8.40 -4.65 -8.86
C ILE A 136 -7.96 -4.67 -7.40
N SER A 137 -6.81 -4.07 -7.08
CA SER A 137 -6.33 -3.96 -5.70
C SER A 137 -7.27 -3.11 -4.82
N LEU A 138 -7.83 -2.02 -5.36
CA LEU A 138 -8.81 -1.17 -4.69
C LEU A 138 -10.06 -1.99 -4.31
N ILE A 139 -10.60 -2.77 -5.26
CA ILE A 139 -11.72 -3.66 -5.00
C ILE A 139 -11.35 -4.68 -3.90
N GLY A 140 -10.15 -5.24 -3.96
CA GLY A 140 -9.62 -6.13 -2.92
C GLY A 140 -9.65 -5.49 -1.53
N TYR A 141 -9.17 -4.26 -1.39
CA TYR A 141 -9.20 -3.53 -0.11
C TYR A 141 -10.63 -3.20 0.34
N ILE A 142 -11.55 -2.86 -0.57
CA ILE A 142 -12.96 -2.63 -0.26
C ILE A 142 -13.60 -3.92 0.28
N LEU A 143 -13.35 -5.07 -0.36
CA LEU A 143 -13.90 -6.35 0.08
C LEU A 143 -13.34 -6.78 1.44
N LEU A 144 -12.06 -6.51 1.70
CA LEU A 144 -11.44 -6.73 3.02
C LEU A 144 -12.09 -5.84 4.09
N ALA A 145 -12.27 -4.55 3.80
CA ALA A 145 -12.97 -3.61 4.69
C ALA A 145 -14.37 -4.11 5.03
N TYR A 146 -15.14 -4.49 4.01
CA TYR A 146 -16.51 -4.99 4.17
C TYR A 146 -16.56 -6.29 5.00
N SER A 147 -15.65 -7.23 4.74
CA SER A 147 -15.55 -8.48 5.51
C SER A 147 -15.22 -8.23 6.99
N GLU A 148 -14.33 -7.26 7.27
CA GLU A 148 -13.98 -6.85 8.62
C GLU A 148 -15.16 -6.17 9.32
N GLU A 149 -15.85 -5.25 8.66
CA GLU A 149 -17.03 -4.56 9.20
C GLU A 149 -18.16 -5.54 9.53
N LYS A 150 -18.52 -6.42 8.59
CA LYS A 150 -19.56 -7.43 8.80
C LYS A 150 -19.27 -8.33 10.00
N HIS A 151 -17.99 -8.63 10.25
CA HIS A 151 -17.59 -9.42 11.40
C HIS A 151 -17.70 -8.65 12.71
N LEU A 152 -17.25 -7.39 12.74
CA LEU A 152 -17.38 -6.53 13.93
C LEU A 152 -18.84 -6.35 14.33
N LEU A 153 -19.73 -6.15 13.34
CA LEU A 153 -21.18 -6.06 13.57
C LEU A 153 -21.80 -7.35 14.09
N LYS A 154 -21.24 -8.53 13.78
CA LYS A 154 -21.78 -9.81 14.27
C LYS A 154 -21.36 -10.14 15.70
N ASN A 155 -20.18 -9.68 16.10
CA ASN A 155 -19.54 -10.11 17.36
C ASN A 155 -19.59 -9.05 18.47
N HIS A 156 -19.91 -7.80 18.13
CA HIS A 156 -19.87 -6.67 19.06
C HIS A 156 -21.15 -5.82 19.01
N HIS A 157 -22.23 -6.36 18.44
CA HIS A 157 -23.61 -5.88 18.60
C HIS A 157 -24.49 -6.99 19.16
#